data_AF-A0A087UCU2-F1
#
_entry.id   AF-A0A087UCU2-F1
#
_cell.length_a   1.000
_cell.length_b   1.000
_cell.length_c   1.000
_cell.angle_alpha   90.00
_cell.angle_beta   90.00
_cell.angle_gamma   90.00
#
_symmetry.space_group_name_H-M   'P 1'
#
loop_
_entity.id
_entity.type
_entity.pdbx_description
1 polymer ?
#
loop_
_entity_poly.entity_id
_entity_poly.type
_entity_poly.pdbx_seq_one_letter_code
_entity_poly.pdbx_strand_id
1 'polypeptide(L)'
;MNDDPAEVDVLYAKVQETDGDNCLQIIANLLAEKFVAEGFAKQQHECVKLHVTLMNSLFANKNEETGQSRHTFDARPILEKYGDFDFGEMELNEIHISIR
;
A
#
# COMPACT_ATOMS: atom_id res chain seq x y z
N MET A 1 0.80 1.10 10.22
CA MET A 1 1.31 2.24 9.40
C MET A 1 0.37 3.44 9.48
N ASN A 2 -0.92 3.27 9.82
CA ASN A 2 -1.62 4.27 10.63
C ASN A 2 -2.08 3.58 11.90
N ASP A 3 -1.73 4.13 13.05
CA ASP A 3 -2.19 3.62 14.35
C ASP A 3 -3.43 4.38 14.82
N ASP A 4 -3.66 5.58 14.29
CA ASP A 4 -4.85 6.40 14.52
C ASP A 4 -5.64 6.61 13.22
N PRO A 5 -6.89 6.11 13.11
CA PRO A 5 -7.74 6.33 11.94
C PRO A 5 -8.19 7.78 11.79
N ALA A 6 -8.03 8.64 12.80
CA ALA A 6 -8.30 10.07 12.69
C ALA A 6 -7.18 10.84 11.97
N GLU A 7 -5.97 10.28 11.90
CA GLU A 7 -4.76 10.95 11.40
C GLU A 7 -4.03 10.02 10.42
N VAL A 8 -4.63 9.81 9.23
CA VAL A 8 -4.12 8.89 8.20
C VAL A 8 -3.38 9.62 7.11
N ASP A 9 -2.21 9.10 6.72
CA ASP A 9 -1.49 9.57 5.53
C ASP A 9 -1.77 8.71 4.29
N VAL A 10 -1.89 7.38 4.48
CA VAL A 10 -2.13 6.42 3.40
C VAL A 10 -3.24 5.48 3.83
N LEU A 11 -4.36 5.48 3.08
CA LEU A 11 -5.42 4.48 3.22
C LEU A 11 -5.23 3.41 2.16
N TYR A 12 -5.33 2.14 2.56
CA TYR A 12 -5.12 1.00 1.69
C TYR A 12 -6.13 -0.11 1.94
N ALA A 13 -6.44 -0.88 0.89
CA ALA A 13 -7.13 -2.15 1.01
C ALA A 13 -6.12 -3.27 1.32
N LYS A 14 -6.56 -4.22 2.14
CA LYS A 14 -5.79 -5.43 2.45
C LYS A 14 -5.86 -6.38 1.27
N VAL A 15 -4.73 -7.00 0.93
CA VAL A 15 -4.68 -8.10 -0.02
C VAL A 15 -4.77 -9.40 0.76
N GLN A 16 -5.64 -10.30 0.30
CA GLN A 16 -5.76 -11.66 0.82
C GLN A 16 -5.62 -12.61 -0.37
N GLU A 17 -4.90 -13.71 -0.17
CA GLU A 17 -4.89 -14.78 -1.16
C GLU A 17 -6.10 -15.69 -0.93
N THR A 18 -6.72 -16.11 -2.01
CA THR A 18 -7.91 -16.98 -2.03
C THR A 18 -7.57 -18.46 -1.88
N ASP A 19 -6.38 -18.85 -2.36
CA ASP A 19 -6.05 -20.26 -2.61
C ASP A 19 -5.23 -20.89 -1.46
N GLY A 20 -4.74 -20.05 -0.53
CA GLY A 20 -4.01 -20.47 0.67
C GLY A 20 -2.53 -20.81 0.47
N ASP A 21 -2.04 -20.85 -0.77
CA ASP A 21 -0.66 -21.24 -1.10
C ASP A 21 0.39 -20.15 -0.80
N ASN A 22 -0.04 -18.93 -0.49
CA ASN A 22 0.83 -17.78 -0.19
C ASN A 22 1.78 -17.40 -1.35
N CYS A 23 1.38 -17.73 -2.58
CA CYS A 23 2.18 -17.59 -3.80
C CYS A 23 2.57 -16.14 -4.09
N LEU A 24 1.63 -15.20 -3.97
CA LEU A 24 1.88 -13.78 -4.22
C LEU A 24 2.87 -13.23 -3.19
N GLN A 25 2.72 -13.60 -1.92
CA GLN A 25 3.66 -13.20 -0.88
C GLN A 25 5.07 -13.75 -1.10
N ILE A 26 5.19 -15.02 -1.53
CA ILE A 26 6.48 -15.65 -1.85
C ILE A 26 7.16 -14.91 -3.01
N ILE A 27 6.42 -14.66 -4.09
CA ILE A 27 6.94 -13.93 -5.26
C ILE A 27 7.41 -12.53 -4.85
N ALA A 28 6.60 -11.80 -4.07
CA ALA A 28 6.93 -10.46 -3.61
C ALA A 28 8.21 -10.42 -2.76
N ASN A 29 8.36 -11.37 -1.83
CA ASN A 29 9.55 -11.47 -0.98
C ASN A 29 10.80 -11.81 -1.81
N LEU A 30 10.72 -12.79 -2.71
CA LEU A 30 11.83 -13.19 -3.57
C LEU A 30 12.29 -12.04 -4.47
N LEU A 31 11.36 -11.26 -5.03
CA LEU A 31 11.70 -10.07 -5.82
C LEU A 31 12.40 -9.01 -4.97
N ALA A 32 11.90 -8.73 -3.77
CA ALA A 32 12.53 -7.77 -2.85
C ALA A 32 13.96 -8.22 -2.48
N GLU A 33 14.12 -9.48 -2.08
CA GLU A 33 15.43 -10.08 -1.76
C GLU A 33 16.40 -9.99 -2.94
N LYS A 34 15.93 -10.30 -4.16
CA LYS A 34 16.78 -10.23 -5.36
C LYS A 34 17.23 -8.80 -5.64
N PHE A 35 16.35 -7.81 -5.53
CA PHE A 35 16.71 -6.41 -5.74
C PHE A 35 17.69 -5.90 -4.68
N VAL A 36 17.58 -6.37 -3.43
CA VAL A 36 18.55 -6.07 -2.38
C VAL A 36 19.90 -6.73 -2.66
N ALA A 37 19.92 -8.00 -3.04
CA ALA A 37 21.14 -8.74 -3.35
C ALA A 37 21.94 -8.14 -4.51
N GLU A 38 21.25 -7.64 -5.53
CA GLU A 38 21.87 -6.96 -6.69
C GLU A 38 22.21 -5.48 -6.42
N GLY A 39 21.91 -4.96 -5.23
CA GLY A 39 22.24 -3.58 -4.84
C GLY A 39 21.27 -2.51 -5.36
N PHE A 40 20.11 -2.89 -5.90
CA PHE A 40 19.07 -1.97 -6.38
C PHE A 40 18.13 -1.47 -5.29
N ALA A 41 18.07 -2.16 -4.15
CA ALA A 41 17.22 -1.80 -3.01
C ALA A 41 17.96 -1.99 -1.67
N LYS A 42 17.40 -1.41 -0.60
CA LYS A 42 17.82 -1.66 0.78
C LYS A 42 16.78 -2.52 1.47
N GLN A 43 17.21 -3.50 2.27
CA GLN A 43 16.30 -4.25 3.13
C GLN A 43 15.68 -3.29 4.15
N GLN A 44 14.35 -3.24 4.22
CA GLN A 44 13.62 -2.43 5.21
C GLN A 44 12.83 -3.29 6.20
N HIS A 45 12.33 -4.44 5.76
CA HIS A 45 11.51 -5.36 6.54
C HIS A 45 11.87 -6.80 6.20
N GLU A 46 11.52 -7.75 7.06
CA GLU A 46 11.71 -9.18 6.80
C GLU A 46 10.81 -9.67 5.66
N CYS A 47 9.57 -9.20 5.58
CA CYS A 47 8.61 -9.53 4.53
C CYS A 47 8.00 -8.27 3.88
N VAL A 48 7.63 -8.38 2.60
CA VAL A 48 6.89 -7.35 1.87
C VAL A 48 5.46 -7.24 2.41
N LYS A 49 5.03 -6.02 2.75
CA LYS A 49 3.65 -5.74 3.18
C LYS A 49 2.78 -5.42 1.98
N LEU A 50 2.12 -6.43 1.43
CA LEU A 50 1.20 -6.29 0.30
C LEU A 50 -0.04 -5.49 0.69
N HIS A 51 -0.38 -4.50 -0.14
CA HIS A 51 -1.56 -3.66 0.03
C HIS A 51 -1.90 -2.96 -1.30
N VAL A 52 -3.16 -2.58 -1.48
CA VAL A 52 -3.59 -1.71 -2.58
C VAL A 52 -3.82 -0.32 -2.02
N THR A 53 -2.99 0.65 -2.39
CA THR A 53 -3.19 2.04 -1.95
C THR A 53 -4.47 2.60 -2.58
N LEU A 54 -5.41 3.06 -1.74
CA LEU A 54 -6.67 3.67 -2.16
C LEU A 54 -6.57 5.20 -2.15
N MET A 55 -5.92 5.75 -1.13
CA MET A 55 -5.74 7.20 -0.98
C MET A 55 -4.38 7.47 -0.34
N ASN A 56 -3.72 8.55 -0.77
CA ASN A 56 -2.47 9.00 -0.19
C ASN A 56 -2.45 10.53 -0.15
N SER A 57 -2.35 11.08 1.06
CA SER A 57 -2.44 12.50 1.32
C SER A 57 -1.32 13.33 0.67
N LEU A 58 -0.22 12.68 0.29
CA LEU A 58 0.85 13.30 -0.47
C LEU A 58 0.37 13.88 -1.81
N PHE A 59 -0.67 13.28 -2.40
CA PHE A 59 -1.24 13.71 -3.68
C PHE A 59 -2.47 14.62 -3.52
N ALA A 60 -2.86 14.96 -2.29
CA ALA A 60 -3.89 15.96 -2.08
C ALA A 60 -3.44 17.32 -2.64
N ASN A 61 -4.35 18.07 -3.25
CA ASN A 61 -4.05 19.37 -3.84
C ASN A 61 -3.37 20.26 -2.80
N LYS A 62 -2.12 20.66 -3.10
CA LYS A 62 -1.43 21.66 -2.30
C LYS A 62 -2.17 22.97 -2.48
N ASN A 63 -2.70 23.54 -1.39
CA ASN A 63 -3.12 24.93 -1.42
C ASN A 63 -1.86 25.79 -1.63
N GLU A 64 -1.66 26.26 -2.87
CA GLU A 64 -0.51 27.08 -3.27
C GLU A 64 -0.34 28.32 -2.37
N GLU A 65 -1.43 28.81 -1.78
CA GLU A 65 -1.46 29.98 -0.90
C GLU A 65 -0.86 29.76 0.50
N THR A 66 -0.81 28.52 0.99
CA THR A 66 -0.42 28.23 2.39
C THR A 66 0.96 27.58 2.51
N GLY A 67 1.52 27.10 1.40
CA GLY A 67 2.80 26.39 1.37
C GLY A 67 2.84 25.15 2.27
N GLN A 68 1.68 24.65 2.71
CA GLN A 68 1.63 23.61 3.73
C GLN A 68 2.04 22.24 3.19
N SER A 69 2.89 21.60 3.99
CA SER A 69 3.33 20.21 3.90
C SER A 69 2.16 19.24 4.01
N ARG A 70 2.37 17.99 3.56
CA ARG A 70 1.47 16.83 3.69
C ARG A 70 0.53 16.92 4.91
N HIS A 71 -0.77 16.84 4.69
CA HIS A 71 -1.79 16.82 5.75
C HIS A 71 -2.34 15.40 5.89
N THR A 72 -2.48 14.92 7.12
CA THR A 72 -3.26 13.73 7.43
C THR A 72 -4.76 13.97 7.17
N PHE A 73 -5.54 12.89 7.08
CA PHE A 73 -6.99 12.96 6.99
C PHE A 73 -7.67 11.96 7.93
N ASP A 74 -8.88 12.32 8.34
CA ASP A 74 -9.74 11.44 9.16
C ASP A 74 -10.40 10.38 8.28
N ALA A 75 -9.93 9.14 8.42
CA ALA A 75 -10.44 8.00 7.68
C ALA A 75 -11.61 7.29 8.38
N ARG A 76 -11.97 7.66 9.62
CA ARG A 76 -13.04 6.96 10.38
C ARG A 76 -14.36 6.87 9.62
N PRO A 77 -14.89 7.94 8.96
CA PRO A 77 -16.14 7.82 8.23
C PRO A 77 -16.07 6.85 7.04
N ILE A 78 -14.88 6.73 6.43
CA ILE A 78 -14.64 5.80 5.32
C ILE A 78 -14.59 4.37 5.89
N LEU A 79 -13.87 4.15 6.98
CA LEU A 79 -13.72 2.84 7.62
C LEU A 79 -15.03 2.35 8.24
N GLU A 80 -15.84 3.23 8.83
CA GLU A 80 -17.17 2.88 9.35
C GLU A 80 -18.10 2.37 8.26
N LYS A 81 -18.00 2.94 7.05
CA LYS A 81 -18.87 2.59 5.93
C LYS A 81 -18.34 1.47 5.04
N TYR A 82 -17.02 1.37 4.90
CA TYR A 82 -16.35 0.53 3.91
C TYR A 82 -15.17 -0.28 4.48
N GLY A 83 -15.00 -0.35 5.80
CA GLY A 83 -13.90 -1.07 6.44
C GLY A 83 -13.86 -2.56 6.09
N ASP A 84 -15.03 -3.15 5.85
CA ASP A 84 -15.21 -4.55 5.42
C ASP A 84 -15.70 -4.64 3.96
N PHE A 85 -15.48 -3.60 3.16
CA PHE A 85 -15.88 -3.62 1.74
C PHE A 85 -15.01 -4.59 0.95
N ASP A 86 -15.66 -5.51 0.25
CA ASP A 86 -15.01 -6.44 -0.68
C ASP A 86 -14.83 -5.78 -2.05
N PHE A 87 -13.57 -5.53 -2.42
CA PHE A 87 -13.21 -4.97 -3.72
C PHE A 87 -13.22 -6.02 -4.85
N GLY A 88 -13.36 -7.30 -4.51
CA GLY A 88 -13.36 -8.42 -5.44
C GLY A 88 -12.00 -9.10 -5.57
N GLU A 89 -11.99 -10.10 -6.46
CA GLU A 89 -10.84 -10.97 -6.73
C GLU A 89 -10.23 -10.65 -8.10
N MET A 90 -8.94 -10.91 -8.25
CA MET A 90 -8.21 -10.71 -9.50
C MET A 90 -7.17 -11.81 -9.70
N GLU A 91 -7.08 -12.32 -10.93
CA GLU A 91 -5.99 -13.21 -11.33
C GLU A 91 -4.71 -12.41 -11.61
N LEU A 92 -3.60 -12.82 -11.00
CA LEU A 92 -2.29 -12.21 -11.23
C LEU A 92 -1.65 -12.78 -12.51
N ASN A 93 -1.75 -12.04 -13.61
CA ASN A 93 -1.26 -12.49 -14.92
C ASN A 93 0.04 -11.82 -15.38
N GLU A 94 0.47 -10.75 -14.72
CA GLU A 94 1.62 -9.95 -15.13
C GLU A 94 2.32 -9.26 -13.97
N ILE A 95 3.63 -9.02 -14.13
CA ILE A 95 4.46 -8.24 -13.22
C ILE A 95 5.19 -7.20 -14.04
N HIS A 96 5.02 -5.93 -13.71
CA HIS A 96 5.62 -4.81 -14.42
C HIS A 96 6.75 -4.19 -13.60
N ILE A 97 7.82 -3.77 -14.27
CA ILE A 97 8.89 -2.95 -13.67
C ILE A 97 8.63 -1.51 -14.09
N SER A 98 8.25 -0.66 -13.14
CA SER A 98 7.93 0.75 -13.38
C SER A 98 9.00 1.67 -12.80
N ILE A 99 9.22 2.80 -13.46
CA ILE A 99 10.05 3.90 -12.96
C ILE A 99 9.15 4.95 -12.30
N ARG A 100 9.64 5.55 -11.20
CA ARG A 100 8.93 6.60 -10.45
C ARG A 100 9.19 7.99 -11.03
#